data_AF-A0A452YJP8-F1
#
_entry.id   AF-A0A452YJP8-F1
#
_cell.length_a   1.000
_cell.length_b   1.000
_cell.length_c   1.000
_cell.angle_alpha   90.00
_cell.angle_beta   90.00
_cell.angle_gamma   90.00
#
_symmetry.space_group_name_H-M   'P 1'
#
loop_
_entity.id
_entity.type
_entity.pdbx_description
1 polymer ?
#
loop_
_entity_poly.entity_id
_entity_poly.type
_entity_poly.pdbx_seq_one_letter_code
_entity_poly.pdbx_strand_id
1 'polypeptide(L)'
;MLRKRMQHNQVLWSSVVVVSILRRILLFNCMSVRDPQILLPRLLDTCAQKGLCFDQALFVPNQSQYNKLGSHASPPPGREQIDLSWQLSLQTVWEDLLRGKKGLNGTSSSGASLVFESLPSAIKWLRETSQQNQSTSCQVLVTGSLHLVGDVLRLIKT
;
A
#
# COMPACT_ATOMS: atom_id res chain seq x y z
N MET A 1 -39.60 43.95 21.15
CA MET A 1 -39.56 45.22 20.37
C MET A 1 -38.27 45.23 19.56
N LEU A 2 -38.38 45.11 18.23
CA LEU A 2 -37.24 45.01 17.30
C LEU A 2 -36.49 46.33 17.16
N ARG A 3 -35.16 46.27 17.01
CA ARG A 3 -34.42 47.20 16.14
C ARG A 3 -33.40 46.43 15.29
N LYS A 4 -33.70 46.28 14.00
CA LYS A 4 -32.75 45.88 12.96
C LYS A 4 -31.81 47.05 12.67
N ARG A 5 -30.50 46.80 12.64
CA ARG A 5 -29.57 47.56 11.80
C ARG A 5 -28.79 46.55 10.96
N MET A 6 -29.18 46.43 9.70
CA MET A 6 -28.35 45.84 8.66
C MET A 6 -27.32 46.89 8.23
N GLN A 7 -26.05 46.52 8.15
CA GLN A 7 -25.12 46.95 7.12
C GLN A 7 -23.95 45.93 7.09
N HIS A 8 -23.76 45.36 5.91
CA HIS A 8 -22.64 44.58 5.38
C HIS A 8 -22.24 43.23 6.00
N ASN A 9 -22.77 42.21 5.33
CA ASN A 9 -22.40 40.82 5.28
C ASN A 9 -20.92 40.64 4.88
N GLN A 10 -20.05 40.33 5.85
CA GLN A 10 -18.92 39.43 5.60
C GLN A 10 -18.96 38.34 6.65
N VAL A 11 -19.64 37.26 6.30
CA VAL A 11 -19.40 35.96 6.94
C VAL A 11 -17.97 35.60 6.59
N LEU A 12 -17.04 35.77 7.53
CA LEU A 12 -15.74 35.12 7.46
C LEU A 12 -15.98 33.62 7.58
N TRP A 13 -16.27 32.98 6.45
CA TRP A 13 -16.02 31.56 6.32
C TRP A 13 -14.49 31.43 6.39
N SER A 14 -13.96 31.16 7.58
CA SER A 14 -12.61 30.61 7.64
C SER A 14 -12.72 29.27 6.93
N SER A 15 -12.38 29.24 5.63
CA SER A 15 -12.22 28.01 4.90
C SER A 15 -11.09 27.27 5.60
N VAL A 16 -11.45 26.38 6.52
CA VAL A 16 -10.52 25.37 7.00
C VAL A 16 -10.13 24.59 5.75
N VAL A 17 -8.98 24.93 5.18
CA VAL A 17 -8.38 24.15 4.11
C VAL A 17 -8.04 22.82 4.75
N VAL A 18 -8.88 21.81 4.52
CA VAL A 18 -8.56 20.45 4.89
C VAL A 18 -7.43 20.04 3.97
N VAL A 19 -6.19 20.16 4.44
CA VAL A 19 -5.02 19.66 3.71
C VAL A 19 -5.10 18.14 3.76
N SER A 20 -5.43 17.53 2.63
CA SER A 20 -5.38 16.08 2.50
C SER A 20 -3.92 15.63 2.38
N ILE A 21 -3.47 14.79 3.31
CA ILE A 21 -2.19 14.10 3.24
C ILE A 21 -2.32 12.95 2.24
N LEU A 22 -1.52 12.99 1.18
CA LEU A 22 -1.46 11.92 0.21
C LEU A 22 -0.43 10.88 0.65
N ARG A 23 -0.86 9.63 0.83
CA ARG A 23 0.01 8.49 1.12
C ARG A 23 0.13 7.61 -0.12
N ARG A 24 1.33 7.47 -0.66
CA ARG A 24 1.65 6.65 -1.83
C ARG A 24 2.20 5.31 -1.36
N ILE A 25 1.48 4.25 -1.67
CA ILE A 25 1.74 2.90 -1.18
C ILE A 25 2.09 2.01 -2.37
N LEU A 26 3.16 1.25 -2.25
CA LEU A 26 3.49 0.17 -3.17
C LEU A 26 2.87 -1.12 -2.64
N LEU A 27 2.02 -1.79 -3.41
CA LEU A 27 1.58 -3.17 -3.15
C LEU A 27 2.32 -4.08 -4.13
N PHE A 28 3.24 -4.89 -3.61
CA PHE A 28 4.20 -5.61 -4.43
C PHE A 28 4.29 -7.09 -4.09
N ASN A 29 4.47 -7.89 -5.13
CA ASN A 29 4.97 -9.24 -5.02
C ASN A 29 5.69 -9.60 -6.32
N CYS A 30 6.75 -10.39 -6.28
CA CYS A 30 7.27 -11.08 -7.46
C CYS A 30 7.44 -12.58 -7.13
N MET A 31 7.64 -13.44 -8.13
CA MET A 31 7.97 -14.85 -7.88
C MET A 31 9.47 -15.00 -7.63
N SER A 32 9.89 -16.08 -6.96
CA SER A 32 11.31 -16.37 -6.66
C SER A 32 12.22 -16.53 -7.88
N VAL A 33 11.64 -16.74 -9.07
CA VAL A 33 12.33 -16.73 -10.37
C VAL A 33 12.69 -15.32 -10.87
N ARG A 34 12.48 -14.29 -10.05
CA ARG A 34 12.87 -12.90 -10.30
C ARG A 34 13.70 -12.41 -9.13
N ASP A 35 14.77 -11.69 -9.43
CA ASP A 35 15.64 -11.12 -8.42
C ASP A 35 15.06 -9.80 -7.88
N PRO A 36 14.59 -9.73 -6.61
CA PRO A 36 14.06 -8.51 -6.03
C PRO A 36 15.13 -7.43 -5.83
N GLN A 37 16.41 -7.81 -5.66
CA GLN A 37 17.52 -6.86 -5.49
C GLN A 37 17.78 -6.05 -6.76
N ILE A 38 17.39 -6.56 -7.93
CA ILE A 38 17.46 -5.84 -9.21
C ILE A 38 16.12 -5.16 -9.52
N LEU A 39 15.01 -5.86 -9.27
CA LEU A 39 13.68 -5.41 -9.67
C LEU A 39 13.20 -4.19 -8.87
N LEU A 40 13.33 -4.21 -7.55
CA LEU A 40 12.86 -3.12 -6.68
C LEU A 40 13.60 -1.80 -6.91
N PRO A 41 14.94 -1.75 -7.01
CA PRO A 41 15.64 -0.49 -7.29
C PRO A 41 15.22 0.12 -8.63
N ARG A 42 15.17 -0.71 -9.69
CA ARG A 42 14.80 -0.24 -11.03
C ARG A 42 13.37 0.27 -11.09
N LEU A 43 12.44 -0.39 -10.40
CA LEU A 43 11.07 0.07 -10.23
C LEU A 43 11.05 1.43 -9.51
N LEU A 44 11.71 1.53 -8.36
CA LEU A 44 11.75 2.75 -7.55
C LEU A 44 12.35 3.93 -8.31
N ASP A 45 13.45 3.73 -9.01
CA ASP A 45 14.11 4.78 -9.78
C ASP A 45 13.23 5.24 -10.96
N THR A 46 12.58 4.30 -11.65
CA THR A 46 11.63 4.63 -12.74
C THR A 46 10.43 5.42 -12.22
N CYS A 47 9.89 5.03 -11.06
CA CYS A 47 8.81 5.76 -10.40
C CYS A 47 9.26 7.16 -9.96
N ALA A 48 10.44 7.29 -9.34
CA ALA A 48 10.99 8.56 -8.89
C ALA A 48 11.25 9.53 -10.05
N GLN A 49 11.75 9.04 -11.19
CA GLN A 49 11.90 9.84 -12.42
C GLN A 49 10.58 10.40 -12.94
N LYS A 50 9.45 9.76 -12.60
CA LYS A 50 8.09 10.22 -12.92
C LYS A 50 7.43 10.99 -11.77
N GLY A 51 8.18 11.38 -10.75
CA GLY A 51 7.67 12.12 -9.58
C GLY A 51 6.89 11.27 -8.57
N LEU A 52 6.96 9.94 -8.67
CA LEU A 52 6.27 9.00 -7.78
C LEU A 52 7.26 8.40 -6.77
N CYS A 53 7.22 8.90 -5.54
CA CYS A 53 7.92 8.30 -4.41
C CYS A 53 6.90 7.59 -3.51
N PHE A 54 7.23 6.42 -2.98
CA PHE A 54 6.35 5.70 -2.07
C PHE A 54 6.72 5.98 -0.63
N ASP A 55 5.70 6.20 0.20
CA ASP A 55 5.82 6.38 1.65
C ASP A 55 5.84 5.04 2.38
N GLN A 56 5.29 3.99 1.74
CA GLN A 56 5.16 2.66 2.32
C GLN A 56 5.12 1.56 1.26
N ALA A 57 5.57 0.35 1.64
CA ALA A 57 5.42 -0.86 0.85
C ALA A 57 4.64 -1.96 1.60
N LEU A 58 3.81 -2.69 0.86
CA LEU A 58 3.03 -3.83 1.31
C LEU A 58 3.45 -5.07 0.50
N PHE A 59 3.77 -6.15 1.20
CA PHE A 59 4.12 -7.43 0.58
C PHE A 59 3.08 -8.49 0.91
N VAL A 60 2.58 -9.16 -0.12
CA VAL A 60 1.51 -10.16 0.01
C VAL A 60 1.82 -11.40 -0.82
N PRO A 61 1.39 -12.60 -0.39
CA PRO A 61 1.49 -13.81 -1.21
C PRO A 61 0.53 -13.76 -2.41
N ASN A 62 0.87 -14.51 -3.48
CA ASN A 62 -0.06 -14.69 -4.61
C ASN A 62 -1.17 -15.67 -4.19
N GLN A 63 -2.41 -15.21 -4.07
CA GLN A 63 -3.52 -16.07 -3.67
C GLN A 63 -3.84 -17.13 -4.73
N SER A 64 -3.71 -16.78 -6.00
CA SER A 64 -3.94 -17.70 -7.12
C SER A 64 -2.97 -18.89 -7.19
N GLN A 65 -1.82 -18.85 -6.50
CA GLN A 65 -0.89 -19.99 -6.47
C GLN A 65 -1.32 -21.07 -5.46
N TYR A 66 -2.01 -20.66 -4.40
CA TYR A 66 -2.54 -21.57 -3.37
C TYR A 66 -3.96 -22.03 -3.72
N ASN A 67 -4.73 -21.21 -4.44
CA ASN A 67 -6.03 -21.60 -4.98
C ASN A 67 -5.85 -22.42 -6.27
N LYS A 68 -5.26 -23.63 -6.16
CA LYS A 68 -5.43 -24.63 -7.22
C LYS A 68 -6.92 -25.00 -7.27
N LEU A 69 -7.65 -24.54 -8.29
CA LEU A 69 -8.97 -25.09 -8.61
C LEU A 69 -8.80 -26.60 -8.89
N GLY A 70 -9.34 -27.43 -7.99
CA GLY A 70 -9.29 -28.89 -8.02
C GLY A 70 -8.79 -29.37 -6.65
N SER A 71 -9.64 -29.80 -5.73
CA SER A 71 -10.43 -31.03 -5.82
C SER A 71 -11.46 -31.04 -4.68
N HIS A 72 -12.55 -31.79 -4.84
CA HIS A 72 -13.43 -32.23 -3.75
C HIS A 72 -12.68 -33.09 -2.72
N ALA A 73 -11.77 -32.51 -1.94
CA ALA A 73 -11.15 -33.15 -0.79
C ALA A 73 -11.32 -32.23 0.42
N SER A 74 -11.86 -32.79 1.49
CA SER A 74 -12.04 -32.15 2.80
C SER A 74 -10.75 -31.43 3.24
N PRO A 75 -10.85 -30.26 3.90
CA PRO A 75 -9.66 -29.56 4.40
C PRO A 75 -8.90 -30.47 5.37
N PRO A 76 -7.57 -30.54 5.31
CA PRO A 76 -6.78 -31.14 6.38
C PRO A 76 -7.07 -30.41 7.71
N PRO A 77 -7.15 -31.12 8.85
CA PRO A 77 -7.37 -30.49 10.14
C PRO A 77 -6.07 -29.81 10.59
N GLY A 78 -6.02 -28.50 10.40
CA GLY A 78 -4.92 -27.65 10.86
C GLY A 78 -4.93 -26.35 10.05
N ARG A 79 -4.78 -25.20 10.72
CA ARG A 79 -4.51 -23.95 10.00
C ARG A 79 -3.19 -24.17 9.25
N GLU A 80 -3.25 -24.37 7.94
CA GLU A 80 -2.05 -24.34 7.10
C GLU A 80 -1.43 -22.96 7.30
N GLN A 81 -0.36 -22.90 8.09
CA GLN A 81 0.35 -21.67 8.33
C GLN A 81 0.92 -21.23 6.99
N ILE A 82 0.50 -20.06 6.51
CA ILE A 82 0.95 -19.52 5.24
C ILE A 82 2.45 -19.21 5.40
N ASP A 83 3.28 -19.83 4.58
CA ASP A 83 4.71 -19.51 4.54
C ASP A 83 4.90 -18.10 3.95
N LEU A 84 5.41 -17.19 4.78
CA LEU A 84 5.68 -15.79 4.44
C LEU A 84 7.17 -15.50 4.26
N SER A 85 8.03 -16.53 4.27
CA SER A 85 9.48 -16.38 4.13
C SER A 85 9.86 -15.52 2.92
N TRP A 86 9.17 -15.71 1.80
CA TRP A 86 9.38 -14.92 0.60
C TRP A 86 8.95 -13.45 0.76
N GLN A 87 7.77 -13.18 1.32
CA GLN A 87 7.32 -11.80 1.56
C GLN A 87 8.25 -11.06 2.53
N LEU A 88 8.76 -11.74 3.56
CA LEU A 88 9.74 -11.19 4.50
C LEU A 88 11.09 -10.91 3.80
N SER A 89 11.50 -11.74 2.83
CA SER A 89 12.67 -11.46 1.99
C SER A 89 12.48 -10.19 1.16
N LEU A 90 11.31 -10.02 0.52
CA LEU A 90 10.98 -8.81 -0.23
C LEU A 90 10.98 -7.55 0.66
N GLN A 91 10.45 -7.68 1.88
CA GLN A 91 10.47 -6.61 2.89
C GLN A 91 11.90 -6.22 3.27
N THR A 92 12.77 -7.21 3.51
CA THR A 92 14.19 -6.97 3.81
C THR A 92 14.85 -6.18 2.67
N VAL A 93 14.67 -6.60 1.42
CA VAL A 93 15.24 -5.88 0.26
C VAL A 93 14.77 -4.43 0.23
N TRP A 94 13.48 -4.18 0.44
CA TRP A 94 12.93 -2.82 0.49
C TRP A 94 13.59 -1.96 1.57
N GLU A 95 13.71 -2.47 2.79
CA GLU A 95 14.28 -1.74 3.91
C GLU A 95 15.77 -1.44 3.71
N ASP A 96 16.53 -2.40 3.17
CA ASP A 96 17.94 -2.24 2.84
C ASP A 96 18.16 -1.08 1.85
N LEU A 97 17.29 -0.98 0.83
CA LEU A 97 17.34 0.10 -0.16
C LEU A 97 17.08 1.48 0.46
N LEU A 98 16.16 1.57 1.42
CA LEU A 98 15.88 2.82 2.12
C LEU A 98 17.00 3.22 3.08
N ARG A 99 17.64 2.25 3.75
CA ARG A 99 18.83 2.51 4.57
C ARG A 99 19.99 3.04 3.74
N GLY A 100 20.22 2.47 2.55
CA GLY A 100 21.24 2.94 1.62
C GLY A 100 21.01 4.39 1.15
N LYS A 101 19.76 4.81 0.96
CA LYS A 101 19.41 6.20 0.56
C LYS A 101 19.55 7.22 1.70
N LYS A 102 19.40 6.81 2.95
CA LYS A 102 19.46 7.70 4.14
C LYS A 102 20.87 8.22 4.44
N GLY A 103 21.93 7.61 3.88
CA GLY A 103 23.31 8.05 4.05
C GLY A 103 23.70 9.35 3.33
N LEU A 104 22.82 9.90 2.48
CA LEU A 104 23.13 11.08 1.64
C LEU A 104 22.38 12.36 2.03
N ASN A 105 21.24 12.29 2.71
CA ASN A 105 20.50 13.46 3.22
C ASN A 105 19.64 13.05 4.43
N GLY A 106 20.03 13.52 5.62
CA GLY A 106 19.38 13.16 6.88
C GLY A 106 17.98 13.76 7.04
N THR A 107 16.95 13.04 6.57
CA THR A 107 15.58 13.12 7.11
C THR A 107 15.03 11.70 7.25
N SER A 108 14.66 11.35 8.48
CA SER A 108 14.31 9.99 8.91
C SER A 108 12.89 9.58 8.52
N SER A 109 12.57 9.59 7.23
CA SER A 109 11.44 8.80 6.74
C SER A 109 11.86 7.33 6.80
N SER A 110 11.60 6.68 7.93
CA SER A 110 11.60 5.22 8.02
C SER A 110 10.47 4.75 7.12
N GLY A 111 10.75 4.48 5.84
CA GLY A 111 9.70 4.07 4.90
C GLY A 111 9.05 2.81 5.43
N ALA A 112 7.78 2.94 5.81
CA ALA A 112 7.06 1.87 6.47
C ALA A 112 6.96 0.68 5.52
N SER A 113 7.07 -0.53 6.06
CA SER A 113 6.91 -1.77 5.32
C SER A 113 5.98 -2.67 6.12
N LEU A 114 5.08 -3.40 5.45
CA LEU A 114 4.21 -4.38 6.10
C LEU A 114 4.10 -5.64 5.24
N VAL A 115 4.00 -6.79 5.90
CA VAL A 115 3.68 -8.08 5.28
C VAL A 115 2.29 -8.49 5.72
N PHE A 116 1.45 -8.92 4.79
CA PHE A 116 0.14 -9.50 5.10
C PHE A 116 0.07 -10.96 4.65
N GLU A 117 -0.63 -11.76 5.44
CA GLU A 117 -0.93 -13.17 5.15
C GLU A 117 -1.78 -13.36 3.89
N SER A 118 -2.54 -12.35 3.49
CA SER A 118 -3.41 -12.42 2.32
C SER A 118 -3.67 -11.06 1.71
N LEU A 119 -4.02 -11.06 0.42
CA LEU A 119 -4.42 -9.85 -0.29
C LEU A 119 -5.71 -9.21 0.29
N PRO A 120 -6.79 -9.95 0.64
CA PRO A 120 -7.95 -9.40 1.32
C PRO A 120 -7.61 -8.69 2.63
N SER A 121 -6.69 -9.24 3.43
CA SER A 121 -6.24 -8.59 4.67
C SER A 121 -5.53 -7.27 4.39
N ALA A 122 -4.67 -7.22 3.36
CA ALA A 122 -4.02 -5.98 2.94
C ALA A 122 -5.02 -4.94 2.41
N ILE A 123 -6.00 -5.35 1.59
CA ILE A 123 -7.05 -4.46 1.07
C ILE A 123 -7.93 -3.93 2.21
N LYS A 124 -8.28 -4.79 3.19
CA LYS A 124 -9.02 -4.38 4.39
C LYS A 124 -8.24 -3.30 5.15
N TRP A 125 -6.96 -3.53 5.42
CA TRP A 125 -6.10 -2.56 6.08
C TRP A 125 -6.00 -1.24 5.31
N LEU A 126 -5.88 -1.27 3.98
CA LEU A 126 -5.88 -0.07 3.13
C LEU A 126 -7.18 0.73 3.25
N ARG A 127 -8.34 0.03 3.24
CA ARG A 127 -9.66 0.66 3.40
C ARG A 127 -9.80 1.31 4.78
N GLU A 128 -9.42 0.59 5.84
CA GLU A 128 -9.48 1.09 7.22
C GLU A 128 -8.54 2.29 7.43
N THR A 129 -7.32 2.22 6.88
CA THR A 129 -6.32 3.31 6.97
C THR A 129 -6.83 4.59 6.31
N SER A 130 -7.51 4.47 5.17
CA SER A 130 -8.11 5.61 4.48
C SER A 130 -9.31 6.20 5.22
N GLN A 131 -10.03 5.40 6.01
CA GLN A 131 -11.24 5.84 6.75
C GLN A 131 -10.91 6.45 8.11
N GLN A 132 -9.87 5.97 8.79
CA GLN A 132 -9.50 6.43 10.13
C GLN A 132 -9.06 7.89 10.15
N ASN A 133 -8.43 8.39 9.08
CA ASN A 133 -8.03 9.78 8.98
C ASN A 133 -8.79 10.43 7.82
N GLN A 134 -9.83 11.22 8.14
CA GLN A 134 -10.65 11.93 7.15
C GLN A 134 -9.85 12.87 6.23
N SER A 135 -8.60 13.17 6.59
CA SER A 135 -7.67 13.98 5.81
C SER A 135 -6.55 13.17 5.15
N THR A 136 -6.64 11.84 5.04
CA THR A 136 -5.64 11.03 4.30
C THR A 136 -6.24 10.37 3.07
N SER A 137 -5.59 10.54 1.92
CA SER A 137 -5.90 9.81 0.69
C SER A 137 -4.81 8.79 0.44
N CYS A 138 -5.18 7.54 0.14
CA CYS A 138 -4.23 6.49 -0.21
C CYS A 138 -4.22 6.26 -1.73
N GLN A 139 -3.05 6.45 -2.35
CA GLN A 139 -2.79 6.02 -3.73
C GLN A 139 -1.94 4.77 -3.71
N VAL A 140 -2.42 3.69 -4.34
CA VAL A 140 -1.77 2.38 -4.30
C VAL A 140 -1.31 1.99 -5.70
N LEU A 141 -0.02 1.73 -5.87
CA LEU A 141 0.51 1.07 -7.07
C LEU A 141 0.58 -0.43 -6.83
N VAL A 142 -0.13 -1.22 -7.64
CA VAL A 142 -0.09 -2.68 -7.61
C VAL A 142 0.80 -3.19 -8.74
N THR A 143 1.89 -3.91 -8.42
CA THR A 143 2.84 -4.37 -9.45
C THR A 143 3.71 -5.56 -8.99
N GLY A 144 4.62 -5.99 -9.87
CA GLY A 144 5.60 -7.07 -9.65
C GLY A 144 5.14 -8.46 -10.09
N SER A 145 3.83 -8.70 -10.11
CA SER A 145 3.22 -9.99 -10.49
C SER A 145 1.90 -9.78 -11.21
N LEU A 146 1.73 -10.41 -12.38
CA LEU A 146 0.46 -10.38 -13.12
C LEU A 146 -0.66 -11.04 -12.32
N HIS A 147 -0.35 -12.08 -11.56
CA HIS A 147 -1.32 -12.74 -10.67
C HIS A 147 -1.83 -11.78 -9.61
N LEU A 148 -0.94 -11.05 -8.94
CA LEU A 148 -1.31 -10.04 -7.95
C LEU A 148 -2.21 -8.96 -8.54
N VAL A 149 -1.82 -8.42 -9.71
CA VAL A 149 -2.63 -7.40 -10.41
C VAL A 149 -4.01 -7.96 -10.76
N GLY A 150 -4.08 -9.19 -11.28
CA GLY A 150 -5.34 -9.87 -11.60
C GLY A 150 -6.23 -10.10 -10.38
N ASP A 151 -5.65 -10.57 -9.27
CA ASP A 151 -6.37 -10.83 -8.02
C ASP A 151 -6.91 -9.53 -7.41
N VAL A 152 -6.14 -8.43 -7.43
CA VAL A 152 -6.64 -7.11 -6.99
C VAL A 152 -7.80 -6.65 -7.86
N LEU A 153 -7.65 -6.69 -9.19
CA LEU A 153 -8.71 -6.27 -10.11
C LEU A 153 -10.00 -7.06 -9.89
N ARG A 154 -9.90 -8.34 -9.54
CA ARG A 154 -11.06 -9.17 -9.18
C ARG A 154 -11.72 -8.69 -7.88
N LEU A 155 -10.94 -8.37 -6.85
CA LEU A 155 -11.43 -7.99 -5.53
C LEU A 155 -11.99 -6.55 -5.44
N ILE A 156 -11.58 -5.66 -6.34
CA ILE A 156 -12.09 -4.27 -6.34
C ILE A 156 -13.27 -4.06 -7.30
N LYS A 157 -13.55 -5.02 -8.20
CA LYS A 157 -14.71 -4.97 -9.10
C LYS A 157 -16.02 -5.37 -8.43
N THR A 158 -15.96 -5.99 -7.26
CA THR A 158 -17.09 -6.29 -6.37
C THR A 158 -17.36 -5.13 -5.43
#